data_AF-A0AAJ5X7P5-F1
#
_entry.id   AF-A0AAJ5X7P5-F1
#
_cell.length_a   1.000
_cell.length_b   1.000
_cell.length_c   1.000
_cell.angle_alpha   90.00
_cell.angle_beta   90.00
_cell.angle_gamma   90.00
#
_symmetry.space_group_name_H-M   'P 1'
#
loop_
_entity.id
_entity.type
_entity.pdbx_description
1 polymer ?
#
loop_
_entity_poly.entity_id
_entity_poly.type
_entity_poly.pdbx_seq_one_letter_code
_entity_poly.pdbx_strand_id
1 'polypeptide(L)'
;MRTLSTIAVFGLALLAAPAIAQGGPPPGFVPPPPVAAPLWPMDVPFVNTRPVLFADLGQGSPDSFTAVLDPATNQLCYMLSAPGREAPTMAHIHKGGPGESGAPVVALANPAGGSSGGCVAVKPEVAQALLANPGGYYVNVHTAAIPDGFERGQLQTKGKAQAM
;
A
#
# COMPACT_ATOMS: atom_id res chain seq x y z
N MET A 1 32.17 -6.40 64.43
CA MET A 1 31.16 -5.46 63.94
C MET A 1 30.93 -5.76 62.46
N ARG A 2 29.68 -6.12 62.08
CA ARG A 2 28.99 -5.90 60.77
C ARG A 2 29.75 -6.33 59.49
N THR A 3 29.25 -7.13 58.55
CA THR A 3 27.88 -7.49 58.15
C THR A 3 28.00 -8.58 57.06
N LEU A 4 27.12 -9.60 57.07
CA LEU A 4 26.93 -10.50 55.92
C LEU A 4 26.15 -9.77 54.82
N SER A 5 26.59 -9.90 53.57
CA SER A 5 25.75 -9.59 52.40
C SER A 5 25.66 -10.82 51.50
N THR A 6 24.48 -11.44 51.57
CA THR A 6 23.96 -12.46 50.67
C THR A 6 23.81 -11.90 49.25
N ILE A 7 24.42 -12.55 48.26
CA ILE A 7 24.15 -12.30 46.84
C ILE A 7 22.90 -13.10 46.47
N ALA A 8 21.80 -12.39 46.20
CA ALA A 8 20.58 -12.97 45.66
C ALA A 8 20.75 -13.19 44.15
N VAL A 9 20.69 -14.46 43.71
CA VAL A 9 20.61 -14.81 42.30
C VAL A 9 19.16 -14.58 41.85
N PHE A 10 18.94 -13.54 41.06
CA PHE A 10 17.65 -13.30 40.42
C PHE A 10 17.48 -14.27 39.24
N GLY A 11 16.48 -15.15 39.35
CA GLY A 11 16.08 -16.08 38.30
C GLY A 11 15.58 -15.34 37.07
N LEU A 12 16.07 -15.75 35.90
CA LEU A 12 15.59 -15.33 34.60
C LEU A 12 14.21 -15.97 34.36
N ALA A 13 13.15 -15.21 34.58
CA ALA A 13 11.80 -15.60 34.18
C ALA A 13 11.65 -15.43 32.67
N LEU A 14 11.57 -16.54 31.92
CA LEU A 14 11.07 -16.53 30.55
C LEU A 14 9.58 -16.14 30.59
N LEU A 15 9.27 -14.91 30.15
CA LEU A 15 7.90 -14.52 29.84
C LEU A 15 7.49 -15.23 28.55
N ALA A 16 6.67 -16.28 28.68
CA ALA A 16 5.93 -16.83 27.55
C ALA A 16 4.94 -15.76 27.05
N ALA A 17 5.11 -15.32 25.80
CA ALA A 17 4.09 -14.52 25.12
C ALA A 17 2.81 -15.36 24.99
N PRO A 18 1.62 -14.80 25.24
CA PRO A 18 0.38 -15.53 25.00
C PRO A 18 0.24 -15.73 23.49
N ALA A 19 0.11 -17.00 23.07
CA ALA A 19 -0.36 -17.32 21.73
C ALA A 19 -1.76 -16.71 21.59
N ILE A 20 -1.89 -15.69 20.74
CA ILE A 20 -3.18 -15.14 20.36
C ILE A 20 -3.86 -16.25 19.54
N ALA A 21 -4.78 -16.97 20.17
CA ALA A 21 -5.61 -17.93 19.48
C ALA A 21 -6.34 -17.19 18.34
N GLN A 22 -6.04 -17.56 17.10
CA GLN A 22 -6.82 -17.11 15.95
C GLN A 22 -8.21 -17.71 16.10
N GLY A 23 -9.14 -16.93 16.66
CA GLY A 23 -10.54 -17.29 16.70
C GLY A 23 -11.03 -17.41 15.26
N GLY A 24 -11.29 -18.62 14.81
CA GLY A 24 -12.01 -18.85 13.56
C GLY A 24 -13.36 -18.13 13.60
N PRO A 25 -13.93 -17.78 12.43
CA PRO A 25 -15.25 -17.18 12.39
C PRO A 25 -16.27 -18.08 13.11
N PRO A 26 -17.26 -17.51 13.82
CA PRO A 26 -18.25 -18.30 14.53
C PRO A 26 -19.01 -19.22 13.56
N PRO A 27 -19.38 -20.43 13.98
CA PRO A 27 -20.18 -21.34 13.15
C PRO A 27 -21.48 -20.63 12.75
N GLY A 28 -21.71 -20.49 11.44
CA GLY A 28 -22.86 -19.77 10.88
C GLY A 28 -22.55 -18.39 10.28
N PHE A 29 -21.29 -17.93 10.32
CA PHE A 29 -20.87 -16.79 9.50
C PHE A 29 -20.86 -17.20 8.02
N VAL A 30 -21.95 -16.93 7.32
CA VAL A 30 -21.97 -16.92 5.86
C VAL A 30 -21.41 -15.55 5.47
N PRO A 31 -20.23 -15.47 4.81
CA PRO A 31 -19.78 -14.19 4.28
C PRO A 31 -20.88 -13.64 3.36
N PRO A 32 -21.19 -12.32 3.40
CA PRO A 32 -22.11 -11.77 2.42
C PRO A 32 -21.61 -12.17 1.03
N PRO A 33 -22.51 -12.46 0.06
CA PRO A 33 -22.07 -12.64 -1.31
C PRO A 33 -21.21 -11.43 -1.67
N PRO A 34 -20.08 -11.60 -2.39
CA PRO A 34 -19.30 -10.46 -2.81
C PRO A 34 -20.26 -9.51 -3.50
N VAL A 35 -20.49 -8.33 -2.87
CA VAL A 35 -21.12 -7.22 -3.58
C VAL A 35 -20.25 -7.05 -4.80
N ALA A 36 -20.83 -7.34 -5.97
CA ALA A 36 -20.10 -7.31 -7.21
C ALA A 36 -19.38 -5.95 -7.26
N ALA A 37 -18.06 -5.98 -7.08
CA ALA A 37 -17.24 -4.84 -7.40
C ALA A 37 -17.67 -4.43 -8.80
N PRO A 38 -17.93 -3.13 -9.06
CA PRO A 38 -18.39 -2.69 -10.36
C PRO A 38 -17.51 -3.35 -11.42
N LEU A 39 -18.14 -4.15 -12.27
CA LEU A 39 -17.49 -4.86 -13.37
C LEU A 39 -17.00 -3.77 -14.32
N TRP A 40 -15.84 -3.20 -14.03
CA TRP A 40 -15.10 -2.42 -15.00
C TRP A 40 -14.86 -3.35 -16.19
N PRO A 41 -14.97 -2.87 -17.43
CA PRO A 41 -14.60 -3.67 -18.58
C PRO A 41 -13.12 -4.08 -18.43
N MET A 42 -12.91 -5.31 -17.97
CA MET A 42 -11.62 -6.00 -17.96
C MET A 42 -11.23 -6.45 -19.38
N ASP A 43 -11.90 -5.89 -20.39
CA ASP A 43 -11.72 -6.12 -21.82
C ASP A 43 -10.54 -5.33 -22.41
N VAL A 44 -9.77 -4.60 -21.58
CA VAL A 44 -8.35 -4.41 -21.92
C VAL A 44 -7.70 -5.78 -21.75
N PRO A 45 -7.11 -6.40 -22.78
CA PRO A 45 -6.48 -7.69 -22.61
C PRO A 45 -5.42 -7.54 -21.52
N PHE A 46 -5.73 -8.11 -20.34
CA PHE A 46 -4.82 -8.21 -19.21
C PHE A 46 -3.81 -9.30 -19.59
N VAL A 47 -3.01 -9.00 -20.61
CA VAL A 47 -1.92 -9.88 -21.01
C VAL A 47 -0.99 -9.93 -19.80
N ASN A 48 -0.68 -11.13 -19.32
CA ASN A 48 0.25 -11.43 -18.20
C ASN A 48 1.69 -10.87 -18.37
N THR A 49 1.89 -9.92 -19.29
CA THR A 49 3.15 -9.29 -19.64
C THR A 49 3.29 -7.85 -19.16
N ARG A 50 2.22 -7.18 -18.72
CA ARG A 50 2.31 -5.78 -18.25
C ARG A 50 2.86 -5.69 -16.82
N PRO A 51 3.80 -4.77 -16.56
CA PRO A 51 4.32 -4.54 -15.20
C PRO A 51 3.21 -4.06 -14.24
N VAL A 52 3.11 -4.72 -13.10
CA VAL A 52 2.23 -4.33 -12.00
C VAL A 52 3.05 -3.64 -10.92
N LEU A 53 2.68 -2.40 -10.62
CA LEU A 53 3.21 -1.61 -9.51
C LEU A 53 2.26 -1.76 -8.32
N PHE A 54 2.80 -1.92 -7.12
CA PHE A 54 2.00 -1.94 -5.90
C PHE A 54 2.71 -1.21 -4.77
N ALA A 55 1.94 -0.68 -3.81
CA ALA A 55 2.46 -0.17 -2.56
C ALA A 55 1.47 -0.47 -1.43
N ASP A 56 2.01 -0.78 -0.26
CA ASP A 56 1.28 -0.76 1.00
C ASP A 56 1.40 0.64 1.61
N LEU A 57 0.28 1.29 1.86
CA LEU A 57 0.19 2.70 2.26
C LEU A 57 0.21 2.88 3.79
N GLY A 58 0.22 1.79 4.55
CA GLY A 58 0.31 1.79 6.01
C GLY A 58 1.13 0.62 6.55
N GLN A 59 1.63 0.73 7.78
CA GLN A 59 2.36 -0.35 8.44
C GLN A 59 1.42 -1.47 8.93
N GLY A 60 0.64 -2.08 8.02
CA GLY A 60 -0.35 -3.13 8.34
C GLY A 60 -1.83 -2.70 8.31
N SER A 61 -2.16 -1.57 7.66
CA SER A 61 -3.54 -1.15 7.36
C SER A 61 -3.98 -1.77 6.01
N PRO A 62 -5.29 -1.96 5.71
CA PRO A 62 -5.73 -2.42 4.38
C PRO A 62 -5.50 -1.39 3.24
N ASP A 63 -4.87 -0.25 3.55
CA ASP A 63 -4.61 0.82 2.59
C ASP A 63 -3.57 0.36 1.58
N SER A 64 -3.93 0.42 0.31
CA SER A 64 -3.11 -0.18 -0.75
C SER A 64 -3.24 0.59 -2.05
N PHE A 65 -2.17 0.55 -2.82
CA PHE A 65 -2.14 1.03 -4.19
C PHE A 65 -1.73 -0.11 -5.10
N THR A 66 -2.45 -0.29 -6.20
CA THR A 66 -2.06 -1.19 -7.29
C THR A 66 -2.26 -0.48 -8.61
N ALA A 67 -1.29 -0.56 -9.51
CA ALA A 67 -1.36 0.00 -10.83
C ALA A 67 -0.76 -0.91 -11.89
N VAL A 68 -1.29 -0.81 -13.10
CA VAL A 68 -0.73 -1.38 -14.31
C VAL A 68 -0.24 -0.21 -15.16
N LEU A 69 1.02 -0.26 -15.57
CA LEU A 69 1.61 0.73 -16.47
C LEU A 69 1.86 0.10 -17.83
N ASP A 70 1.24 0.66 -18.86
CA ASP A 70 1.51 0.28 -20.24
C ASP A 70 2.67 1.09 -20.83
N PRO A 71 3.84 0.49 -21.11
CA PRO A 71 4.95 1.20 -21.72
C PRO A 71 4.69 1.59 -23.19
N ALA A 72 3.73 0.97 -23.87
CA ALA A 72 3.42 1.31 -25.26
C ALA A 72 2.62 2.60 -25.39
N THR A 73 1.68 2.84 -24.46
CA THR A 73 0.79 4.01 -24.47
C THR A 73 1.08 5.03 -23.36
N ASN A 74 1.99 4.71 -22.44
CA ASN A 74 2.29 5.47 -21.22
C ASN A 74 1.04 5.71 -20.35
N GLN A 75 0.11 4.75 -20.35
CA GLN A 75 -1.09 4.83 -19.55
C GLN A 75 -0.90 4.06 -18.24
N LEU A 76 -1.13 4.74 -17.12
CA LEU A 76 -1.14 4.15 -15.78
C LEU A 76 -2.59 4.01 -15.32
N CYS A 77 -3.09 2.77 -15.23
CA CYS A 77 -4.40 2.47 -14.67
C CYS A 77 -4.24 1.92 -13.25
N TYR A 78 -4.94 2.49 -12.28
CA TYR A 78 -4.70 2.21 -10.86
C TYR A 78 -5.98 2.06 -10.03
N MET A 79 -5.81 1.43 -8.88
CA MET A 79 -6.73 1.41 -7.74
C MET A 79 -5.96 1.86 -6.49
N LEU A 80 -6.59 2.76 -5.73
CA LEU A 80 -6.10 3.30 -4.47
C LEU A 80 -7.17 3.07 -3.40
N SER A 81 -6.82 2.34 -2.35
CA SER A 81 -7.66 2.10 -1.17
C SER A 81 -7.05 2.83 0.01
N ALA A 82 -7.83 3.68 0.66
CA ALA A 82 -7.48 4.42 1.87
C ALA A 82 -8.74 4.67 2.75
N PRO A 83 -9.42 3.61 3.24
CA PRO A 83 -10.61 3.71 4.08
C PRO A 83 -10.38 4.49 5.39
N GLY A 84 -11.45 5.13 5.88
CA GLY A 84 -11.42 5.85 7.16
C GLY A 84 -10.59 7.12 7.13
N ARG A 85 -10.34 7.70 5.95
CA ARG A 85 -9.66 8.98 5.78
C ARG A 85 -10.68 10.07 5.47
N GLU A 86 -10.80 11.02 6.39
CA GLU A 86 -11.66 12.18 6.20
C GLU A 86 -11.01 13.17 5.22
N ALA A 87 -11.78 13.58 4.21
CA ALA A 87 -11.45 14.63 3.26
C ALA A 87 -10.01 14.63 2.67
N PRO A 88 -9.62 13.58 1.91
CA PRO A 88 -8.38 13.61 1.13
C PRO A 88 -8.34 14.82 0.18
N THR A 89 -7.27 15.61 0.27
CA THR A 89 -7.11 16.84 -0.51
C THR A 89 -6.31 16.62 -1.78
N MET A 90 -5.35 15.68 -1.76
CA MET A 90 -4.52 15.33 -2.91
C MET A 90 -4.07 13.87 -2.81
N ALA A 91 -3.88 13.21 -3.96
CA ALA A 91 -3.22 11.92 -4.05
C ALA A 91 -2.21 11.95 -5.21
N HIS A 92 -0.99 11.49 -4.97
CA HIS A 92 0.08 11.52 -5.98
C HIS A 92 0.99 10.31 -5.91
N ILE A 93 1.69 10.07 -7.02
CA ILE A 93 2.97 9.38 -7.03
C ILE A 93 4.07 10.44 -6.98
N HIS A 94 5.01 10.30 -6.06
CA HIS A 94 6.17 11.15 -5.88
C HIS A 94 7.46 10.41 -6.23
N LYS A 95 8.49 11.17 -6.61
CA LYS A 95 9.86 10.65 -6.75
C LYS A 95 10.58 10.73 -5.40
N GLY A 96 11.14 9.63 -4.92
CA GLY A 96 11.94 9.54 -3.70
C GLY A 96 12.09 8.09 -3.21
N GLY A 97 13.31 7.74 -2.79
CA GLY A 97 13.57 6.47 -2.12
C GLY A 97 13.03 6.47 -0.68
N PRO A 98 13.19 5.35 0.07
CA PRO A 98 12.78 5.25 1.46
C PRO A 98 13.36 6.40 2.31
N GLY A 99 12.49 7.11 3.03
CA GLY A 99 12.88 8.26 3.86
C GLY A 99 13.12 9.58 3.10
N GLU A 100 13.05 9.57 1.77
CA GLU A 100 13.22 10.77 0.95
C GLU A 100 11.87 11.34 0.52
N SER A 101 11.76 12.67 0.60
CA SER A 101 10.65 13.43 0.02
C SER A 101 11.07 14.02 -1.32
N GLY A 102 10.18 14.00 -2.29
CA GLY A 102 10.42 14.67 -3.56
C GLY A 102 9.15 15.10 -4.28
N ALA A 103 9.31 15.69 -5.47
CA ALA A 103 8.21 16.30 -6.20
C ALA A 103 7.17 15.26 -6.66
N PRO A 104 5.88 15.63 -6.71
CA PRO A 104 4.85 14.80 -7.32
C PRO A 104 5.12 14.68 -8.83
N VAL A 105 5.03 13.45 -9.35
CA VAL A 105 5.27 13.11 -10.76
C VAL A 105 4.01 12.63 -11.48
N VAL A 106 3.02 12.09 -10.75
CA VAL A 106 1.72 11.69 -11.28
C VAL A 106 0.63 12.14 -10.31
N ALA A 107 -0.36 12.86 -10.80
CA ALA A 107 -1.57 13.19 -10.05
C ALA A 107 -2.60 12.06 -10.16
N LEU A 108 -3.17 11.69 -9.02
CA LEU A 108 -4.20 10.67 -8.89
C LEU A 108 -5.50 11.36 -8.43
N ALA A 109 -6.63 10.75 -8.76
CA ALA A 109 -7.91 11.12 -8.15
C ALA A 109 -7.85 10.91 -6.64
N ASN A 110 -8.45 11.84 -5.90
CA ASN A 110 -8.55 11.73 -4.44
C ASN A 110 -9.49 10.57 -4.07
N PRO A 111 -9.14 9.76 -3.06
CA PRO A 111 -10.04 8.74 -2.56
C PRO A 111 -11.31 9.38 -1.99
N ALA A 112 -12.47 8.99 -2.53
CA ALA A 112 -13.79 9.41 -2.07
C ALA A 112 -14.51 8.20 -1.49
N GLY A 113 -14.99 8.31 -0.25
CA GLY A 113 -15.57 7.14 0.45
C GLY A 113 -14.56 6.03 0.76
N GLY A 114 -13.26 6.36 0.78
CA GLY A 114 -12.18 5.43 1.13
C GLY A 114 -11.48 4.77 -0.05
N SER A 115 -11.84 5.08 -1.30
CA SER A 115 -11.09 4.57 -2.47
C SER A 115 -11.18 5.50 -3.68
N SER A 116 -10.26 5.32 -4.62
CA SER A 116 -10.29 5.91 -5.96
C SER A 116 -9.63 4.98 -6.97
N GLY A 117 -9.82 5.28 -8.25
CA GLY A 117 -9.13 4.61 -9.33
C GLY A 117 -9.41 5.29 -10.66
N GLY A 118 -8.66 4.88 -11.67
CA GLY A 118 -8.77 5.44 -13.01
C GLY A 118 -7.51 5.22 -13.82
N CYS A 119 -7.51 5.75 -15.04
CA CYS A 119 -6.34 5.72 -15.92
C CYS A 119 -5.85 7.15 -16.17
N VAL A 120 -4.55 7.37 -15.98
CA VAL A 120 -3.90 8.66 -16.21
C VAL A 120 -2.79 8.49 -17.25
N ALA A 121 -2.67 9.47 -18.14
CA ALA A 121 -1.54 9.56 -19.06
C ALA A 121 -0.31 10.01 -18.26
N VAL A 122 0.79 9.29 -18.42
CA VAL A 122 2.07 9.58 -17.77
C VAL A 122 3.06 10.03 -18.84
N LYS A 123 3.95 10.97 -18.48
CA LYS A 123 5.03 11.37 -19.38
C LYS A 123 5.92 10.16 -19.69
N PRO A 124 6.37 9.95 -20.94
CA PRO A 124 7.18 8.78 -21.31
C PRO A 124 8.39 8.57 -20.40
N GLU A 125 9.08 9.65 -20.01
CA GLU A 125 10.28 9.59 -19.17
C GLU A 125 9.94 9.13 -17.75
N VAL A 126 8.79 9.56 -17.21
CA VAL A 126 8.30 9.14 -15.90
C VAL A 126 7.85 7.68 -15.93
N ALA A 127 7.18 7.26 -17.01
CA ALA A 127 6.75 5.88 -17.18
C ALA A 127 7.96 4.92 -17.23
N GLN A 128 8.96 5.23 -18.04
CA GLN A 128 10.20 4.44 -18.11
C GLN A 128 10.91 4.38 -16.76
N ALA A 129 11.01 5.51 -16.06
CA ALA A 129 11.69 5.57 -14.76
C ALA A 129 10.94 4.81 -13.66
N LEU A 130 9.59 4.84 -13.67
CA LEU A 130 8.74 4.04 -12.77
C LEU A 130 8.96 2.54 -12.97
N LEU A 131 9.08 2.09 -14.22
CA LEU A 131 9.33 0.68 -14.54
C LEU A 131 10.77 0.25 -14.22
N ALA A 132 11.74 1.13 -14.43
CA ALA A 132 13.15 0.84 -14.21
C ALA A 132 13.52 0.79 -12.72
N ASN A 133 12.96 1.69 -11.90
CA ASN A 133 13.21 1.73 -10.47
C ASN A 133 11.95 2.12 -9.67
N PRO A 134 10.97 1.20 -9.53
CA PRO A 134 9.76 1.44 -8.74
C PRO A 134 10.06 1.90 -7.30
N GLY A 135 11.08 1.29 -6.67
CA GLY A 135 11.50 1.60 -5.30
C GLY A 135 12.08 3.01 -5.12
N GLY A 136 12.30 3.76 -6.20
CA GLY A 136 12.61 5.19 -6.18
C GLY A 136 11.38 6.10 -6.19
N TYR A 137 10.17 5.55 -6.03
CA TYR A 137 8.91 6.29 -6.06
C TYR A 137 7.94 5.81 -4.98
N TYR A 138 7.11 6.71 -4.48
CA TYR A 138 6.12 6.40 -3.45
C TYR A 138 4.76 7.02 -3.78
N VAL A 139 3.70 6.37 -3.32
CA VAL A 139 2.34 6.90 -3.33
C VAL A 139 2.13 7.65 -2.03
N ASN A 140 1.48 8.81 -2.11
CA ASN A 140 1.11 9.60 -0.96
C ASN A 140 -0.33 10.11 -1.09
N VAL A 141 -1.06 10.10 0.04
CA VAL A 141 -2.39 10.70 0.17
C VAL A 141 -2.33 11.77 1.24
N HIS A 142 -2.75 12.98 0.86
CA HIS A 142 -2.70 14.17 1.70
C HIS A 142 -4.08 14.48 2.27
N THR A 143 -4.11 14.97 3.50
CA THR A 143 -5.31 15.57 4.12
C THR A 143 -4.95 16.94 4.67
N ALA A 144 -5.96 17.77 4.98
CA ALA A 144 -5.72 19.07 5.61
C ALA A 144 -5.00 18.94 6.97
N ALA A 145 -5.29 17.88 7.72
CA ALA A 145 -4.65 17.60 9.01
C ALA A 145 -3.21 17.10 8.87
N ILE A 146 -2.88 16.43 7.75
CA ILE A 146 -1.59 15.80 7.52
C ILE A 146 -1.11 16.16 6.10
N PRO A 147 -0.64 17.40 5.90
CA PRO A 147 -0.33 17.94 4.58
C PRO A 147 0.92 17.31 3.95
N ASP A 148 1.84 16.79 4.75
CA ASP A 148 3.02 16.06 4.25
C ASP A 148 2.71 14.59 3.91
N GLY A 149 1.47 14.16 4.19
CA GLY A 149 0.95 12.84 3.86
C GLY A 149 1.21 11.81 4.96
N PHE A 150 0.12 11.27 5.50
CA PHE A 150 0.15 10.25 6.56
C PHE A 150 0.46 8.85 6.02
N GLU A 151 0.17 8.63 4.73
CA GLU A 151 0.20 7.33 4.07
C GLU A 151 1.21 7.33 2.95
N ARG A 152 2.44 7.00 3.31
CA ARG A 152 3.52 6.83 2.35
C ARG A 152 3.70 5.35 2.07
N GLY A 153 3.36 4.93 0.85
CA GLY A 153 3.63 3.58 0.36
C GLY A 153 4.72 3.57 -0.68
N GLN A 154 5.82 2.85 -0.42
CA GLN A 154 6.89 2.70 -1.42
C GLN A 154 6.42 1.78 -2.55
N LEU A 155 6.58 2.23 -3.80
CA LEU A 155 6.25 1.40 -4.95
C LEU A 155 7.22 0.22 -5.08
N GLN A 156 6.64 -0.92 -5.43
CA GLN A 156 7.29 -2.18 -5.67
C GLN A 156 6.70 -2.80 -6.94
N THR A 157 7.46 -3.63 -7.63
CA THR A 157 6.90 -4.48 -8.69
C THR A 157 6.49 -5.81 -8.10
N LYS A 158 5.24 -6.21 -8.28
CA LYS A 158 4.94 -7.64 -8.26
C LYS A 158 5.55 -8.16 -9.56
N GLY A 159 6.46 -9.13 -9.46
CA GLY A 159 6.93 -9.83 -10.65
C GLY A 159 5.73 -10.22 -11.51
N LYS A 160 5.90 -10.24 -12.85
CA LYS A 160 4.85 -10.58 -13.85
C LYS A 160 3.82 -11.50 -13.22
N ALA A 161 2.54 -11.11 -13.19
CA ALA A 161 1.49 -11.94 -12.61
C ALA A 161 1.64 -13.36 -13.14
N GLN A 162 2.21 -14.25 -12.33
CA GLN A 162 2.33 -15.65 -12.72
C GLN A 162 0.95 -16.22 -12.53
N ALA A 163 0.42 -16.80 -13.59
CA ALA A 163 -0.79 -17.59 -13.54
C ALA A 163 -0.64 -18.60 -12.38
N MET A 164 -1.49 -18.44 -11.36
CA MET A 164 -1.85 -19.52 -10.45
C MET A 164 -2.98 -20.31 -11.09
#